data_AF-A0A4Z1HLN4-F1
#
_entry.id   AF-A0A4Z1HLN4-F1
#
_cell.length_a   1.000
_cell.length_b   1.000
_cell.length_c   1.000
_cell.angle_alpha   90.00
_cell.angle_beta   90.00
_cell.angle_gamma   90.00
#
_symmetry.space_group_name_H-M   'P 1'
#
loop_
_entity.id
_entity.type
_entity.pdbx_description
1 polymer ?
#
loop_
_entity_poly.entity_id
_entity_poly.type
_entity_poly.pdbx_seq_one_letter_code
_entity_poly.pdbx_strand_id
1 'polypeptide(L)'
;MASANTRPNLLTQTKRESKPVTVCFGCPEQAYIELTVPSSFVKVKSITFKTTSHDQGFSGVEDQYRGTYEQCCSFFDGVITTPEGHTRKRGLICTNRHAMIEPFTHVCTWPDTENEEFFTQVLQEMRENDVIQIIPKAHSRAWRNFVLEAEITITGESKESQQEELGGKKINWSISSPLSPTAEDIYV
;
A
#
# COMPACT_ATOMS: atom_id res chain seq x y z
N MET A 1 37.46 2.91 9.72
CA MET A 1 36.23 3.34 10.41
C MET A 1 35.10 2.52 9.82
N ALA A 2 34.54 1.59 10.60
CA ALA A 2 33.40 0.78 10.17
C ALA A 2 32.15 1.67 10.26
N SER A 3 31.48 1.91 9.13
CA SER A 3 30.18 2.56 9.10
C SER A 3 29.22 1.67 9.89
N ALA A 4 28.61 2.23 10.94
CA ALA A 4 27.56 1.54 11.67
C ALA A 4 26.46 1.18 10.66
N ASN A 5 26.14 -0.12 10.56
CA ASN A 5 25.13 -0.63 9.67
C ASN A 5 23.77 -0.44 10.36
N THR A 6 23.28 0.80 10.43
CA THR A 6 21.98 1.11 11.01
C THR A 6 20.91 0.48 10.13
N ARG A 7 20.15 -0.48 10.65
CA ARG A 7 19.01 -1.04 9.91
C ARG A 7 17.95 0.06 9.79
N PRO A 8 17.36 0.27 8.60
CA PRO A 8 16.29 1.25 8.46
C PRO A 8 15.12 0.87 9.36
N ASN A 9 14.54 1.87 10.04
CA ASN A 9 13.33 1.66 10.83
C ASN A 9 12.15 1.51 9.87
N LEU A 10 11.55 0.32 9.85
CA LEU A 10 10.42 0.01 8.99
C LEU A 10 9.12 0.19 9.77
N LEU A 11 8.21 0.97 9.19
CA LEU A 11 6.85 1.11 9.65
C LEU A 11 5.90 0.36 8.71
N THR A 12 4.82 -0.14 9.31
CA THR A 12 3.75 -0.83 8.60
C THR A 12 2.43 -0.14 8.87
N GLN A 13 1.64 0.07 7.82
CA GLN A 13 0.26 0.51 7.93
C GLN A 13 -0.65 -0.46 7.22
N THR A 14 -1.78 -0.79 7.83
CA THR A 14 -2.75 -1.74 7.31
C THR A 14 -4.15 -1.17 7.37
N LYS A 15 -4.96 -1.45 6.36
CA LYS A 15 -6.41 -1.21 6.37
C LYS A 15 -7.13 -2.41 5.77
N ARG A 16 -8.29 -2.74 6.35
CA ARG A 16 -9.13 -3.88 6.01
C ARG A 16 -10.58 -3.44 5.82
N GLU A 17 -11.27 -4.06 4.87
CA GLU A 17 -12.69 -3.88 4.58
C GLU A 17 -13.33 -5.25 4.36
N SER A 18 -14.46 -5.50 5.00
CA SER A 18 -15.15 -6.81 5.03
C SER A 18 -16.63 -6.72 4.66
N LYS A 19 -17.09 -5.57 4.14
CA LYS A 19 -18.43 -5.41 3.60
C LYS A 19 -18.55 -6.10 2.23
N PRO A 20 -19.28 -7.23 2.11
CA PRO A 20 -19.30 -7.98 0.86
C PRO A 20 -19.90 -7.19 -0.30
N VAL A 21 -19.34 -7.36 -1.50
CA VAL A 21 -19.87 -6.80 -2.74
C VAL A 21 -19.86 -7.84 -3.87
N THR A 22 -20.70 -7.63 -4.87
CA THR A 22 -20.70 -8.40 -6.10
C THR A 22 -20.36 -7.48 -7.26
N VAL A 23 -19.32 -7.82 -8.01
CA VAL A 23 -18.94 -7.10 -9.23
C VAL A 23 -19.31 -7.91 -10.45
N CYS A 24 -19.87 -7.21 -11.43
CA CYS A 24 -20.38 -7.75 -12.67
C CYS A 24 -19.71 -7.10 -13.88
N PHE A 25 -19.88 -7.71 -15.05
CA PHE A 25 -19.55 -7.03 -16.30
C PHE A 25 -20.40 -5.75 -16.46
N GLY A 26 -19.74 -4.63 -16.73
CA GLY A 26 -20.39 -3.32 -16.91
C GLY A 26 -20.76 -2.60 -15.62
N CYS A 27 -20.54 -3.21 -14.44
CA CYS A 27 -20.58 -2.49 -13.18
C CYS A 27 -19.52 -1.36 -13.20
N PRO A 28 -19.81 -0.15 -12.68
CA PRO A 28 -18.82 0.93 -12.61
C PRO A 28 -17.55 0.48 -11.90
N GLU A 29 -16.39 0.93 -12.38
CA GLU A 29 -15.15 0.70 -11.63
C GLU A 29 -15.20 1.52 -10.33
N GLN A 30 -15.07 0.82 -9.20
CA GLN A 30 -15.05 1.43 -7.89
C GLN A 30 -14.01 0.71 -7.02
N ALA A 31 -13.25 1.48 -6.26
CA ALA A 31 -12.36 0.93 -5.25
C ALA A 31 -13.19 0.22 -4.17
N TYR A 32 -12.85 -1.03 -3.88
CA TYR A 32 -13.43 -1.76 -2.75
C TYR A 32 -12.81 -1.28 -1.43
N ILE A 33 -11.50 -1.04 -1.44
CA ILE A 33 -10.75 -0.47 -0.31
C ILE A 33 -9.66 0.46 -0.86
N GLU A 34 -9.38 1.50 -0.08
CA GLU A 34 -8.37 2.51 -0.36
C GLU A 34 -7.49 2.74 0.87
N LEU A 35 -6.18 2.83 0.69
CA LEU A 35 -5.22 3.18 1.73
C LEU A 35 -4.27 4.27 1.23
N THR A 36 -4.27 5.40 1.93
CA THR A 36 -3.38 6.53 1.66
C THR A 36 -1.99 6.26 2.21
N VAL A 37 -0.95 6.51 1.42
CA VAL A 37 0.45 6.41 1.83
C VAL A 37 0.73 7.43 2.94
N PRO A 38 1.23 7.00 4.12
CA PRO A 38 1.56 7.92 5.20
C PRO A 38 2.57 8.99 4.80
N SER A 39 2.36 10.21 5.26
CA SER A 39 3.37 11.27 5.18
C SER A 39 4.59 11.00 6.06
N SER A 40 4.54 10.03 6.97
CA SER A 40 5.70 9.60 7.77
C SER A 40 6.67 8.71 7.00
N PHE A 41 6.31 8.23 5.79
CA PHE A 41 7.17 7.36 5.01
C PHE A 41 8.13 8.19 4.15
N VAL A 42 9.40 7.79 4.12
CA VAL A 42 10.42 8.29 3.18
C VAL A 42 10.37 7.50 1.89
N LYS A 43 10.25 6.18 2.00
CA LYS A 43 10.23 5.25 0.87
C LYS A 43 9.31 4.08 1.18
N VAL A 44 8.44 3.72 0.23
CA VAL A 44 7.66 2.47 0.30
C VAL A 44 8.55 1.30 -0.13
N LYS A 45 8.52 0.21 0.64
CA LYS A 45 9.31 -1.01 0.40
C LYS A 45 8.47 -2.17 -0.10
N SER A 46 7.21 -2.23 0.29
CA SER A 46 6.30 -3.23 -0.26
C SER A 46 4.85 -2.81 -0.05
N ILE A 47 4.00 -3.33 -0.93
CA ILE A 47 2.56 -3.33 -0.74
C ILE A 47 2.11 -4.78 -0.79
N THR A 48 1.39 -5.22 0.25
CA THR A 48 0.76 -6.54 0.29
C THR A 48 -0.73 -6.38 0.23
N PHE A 49 -1.34 -7.07 -0.73
CA PHE A 49 -2.77 -7.17 -0.94
C PHE A 49 -3.22 -8.54 -0.46
N LYS A 50 -4.27 -8.56 0.34
CA LYS A 50 -4.96 -9.78 0.74
C LYS A 50 -6.42 -9.66 0.31
N THR A 51 -6.92 -10.60 -0.46
CA THR A 51 -8.32 -10.62 -0.93
C THR A 51 -8.94 -11.96 -0.59
N THR A 52 -10.14 -11.95 -0.01
CA THR A 52 -10.97 -13.14 0.17
C THR A 52 -12.17 -13.01 -0.75
N SER A 53 -12.25 -13.88 -1.74
CA SER A 53 -13.24 -13.79 -2.80
C SER A 53 -13.49 -15.14 -3.46
N HIS A 54 -14.50 -15.18 -4.30
CA HIS A 54 -14.73 -16.29 -5.22
C HIS A 54 -15.38 -15.81 -6.51
N ASP A 55 -15.34 -16.68 -7.49
CA ASP A 55 -16.12 -16.52 -8.70
C ASP A 55 -17.51 -17.16 -8.51
N GLN A 56 -18.40 -17.03 -9.48
CA GLN A 56 -19.77 -17.55 -9.39
C GLN A 56 -19.91 -19.07 -9.37
N GLY A 57 -18.84 -19.82 -9.63
CA GLY A 57 -18.88 -21.28 -9.54
C GLY A 57 -19.33 -22.03 -10.81
N PHE A 58 -19.49 -21.35 -11.96
CA PHE A 58 -19.90 -22.01 -13.21
C PHE A 58 -19.25 -21.39 -14.45
N SER A 59 -18.87 -22.25 -15.40
CA SER A 59 -18.26 -21.92 -16.69
C SER A 59 -18.55 -23.02 -17.71
N GLY A 60 -18.62 -22.66 -19.00
CA GLY A 60 -18.77 -23.64 -20.08
C GLY A 60 -17.51 -24.47 -20.39
N VAL A 61 -16.39 -24.19 -19.72
CA VAL A 61 -15.11 -24.90 -19.84
C VAL A 61 -14.59 -25.38 -18.48
N GLU A 62 -15.50 -25.63 -17.54
CA GLU A 62 -15.13 -26.03 -16.18
C GLU A 62 -14.34 -27.34 -16.13
N ASP A 63 -14.64 -28.32 -16.99
CA ASP A 63 -13.91 -29.59 -17.06
C ASP A 63 -12.41 -29.43 -17.33
N GLN A 64 -11.99 -28.30 -17.91
CA GLN A 64 -10.60 -28.01 -18.25
C GLN A 64 -9.92 -27.12 -17.21
N TYR A 65 -10.63 -26.10 -16.68
CA TYR A 65 -10.01 -25.02 -15.92
C TYR A 65 -10.49 -24.87 -14.49
N ARG A 66 -11.52 -25.61 -14.06
CA ARG A 66 -12.11 -25.45 -12.71
C ARG A 66 -11.05 -25.52 -11.62
N GLY A 67 -11.08 -24.56 -10.70
CA GLY A 67 -10.13 -24.49 -9.59
C GLY A 67 -8.75 -23.90 -9.93
N THR A 68 -8.43 -23.74 -11.21
CA THR A 68 -7.18 -23.11 -11.67
C THR A 68 -7.33 -21.59 -11.79
N TYR A 69 -6.22 -20.92 -12.10
CA TYR A 69 -6.22 -19.47 -12.40
C TYR A 69 -6.46 -19.18 -13.89
N GLU A 70 -6.48 -20.19 -14.74
CA GLU A 70 -6.55 -20.05 -16.19
C GLU A 70 -7.97 -19.72 -16.65
N GLN A 71 -8.08 -18.89 -17.70
CA GLN A 71 -9.36 -18.49 -18.30
C GLN A 71 -10.39 -17.90 -17.31
N CYS A 72 -9.92 -17.46 -16.15
CA CYS A 72 -10.77 -16.84 -15.15
C CYS A 72 -10.99 -15.37 -15.50
N CYS A 73 -12.27 -14.97 -15.60
CA CYS A 73 -12.66 -13.62 -15.99
C CYS A 73 -12.96 -12.71 -14.79
N SER A 74 -12.69 -13.14 -13.55
CA SER A 74 -12.79 -12.31 -12.35
C SER A 74 -11.43 -12.16 -11.66
N PHE A 75 -11.04 -10.93 -11.38
CA PHE A 75 -9.69 -10.58 -10.89
C PHE A 75 -9.69 -9.25 -10.13
N PHE A 76 -8.51 -8.86 -9.64
CA PHE A 76 -8.29 -7.64 -8.87
C PHE A 76 -7.16 -6.83 -9.46
N ASP A 77 -7.43 -5.56 -9.73
CA ASP A 77 -6.39 -4.58 -10.05
C ASP A 77 -5.97 -3.84 -8.79
N GLY A 78 -4.66 -3.59 -8.66
CA GLY A 78 -4.10 -2.60 -7.76
C GLY A 78 -3.92 -1.31 -8.54
N VAL A 79 -4.44 -0.20 -8.01
CA VAL A 79 -4.33 1.11 -8.64
C VAL A 79 -3.70 2.08 -7.67
N ILE A 80 -2.73 2.86 -8.16
CA ILE A 80 -2.16 3.98 -7.41
C ILE A 80 -2.63 5.26 -8.06
N THR A 81 -3.31 6.11 -7.29
CA THR A 81 -3.76 7.42 -7.72
C THR A 81 -3.06 8.52 -6.94
N THR A 82 -2.88 9.67 -7.58
CA THR A 82 -2.45 10.89 -6.90
C THR A 82 -3.54 11.41 -5.97
N PRO A 83 -3.24 12.33 -5.03
CA PRO A 83 -4.26 12.97 -4.18
C PRO A 83 -5.36 13.68 -4.97
N GLU A 84 -5.05 14.13 -6.19
CA GLU A 84 -5.99 14.79 -7.10
C GLU A 84 -6.87 13.79 -7.88
N GLY A 85 -6.67 12.49 -7.70
CA GLY A 85 -7.45 11.42 -8.32
C GLY A 85 -6.93 10.93 -9.67
N HIS A 86 -5.73 11.35 -10.10
CA HIS A 86 -5.15 10.86 -11.35
C HIS A 86 -4.50 9.49 -11.16
N THR A 87 -4.81 8.52 -12.03
CA THR A 87 -4.13 7.22 -12.02
C THR A 87 -2.67 7.37 -12.43
N ARG A 88 -1.76 6.99 -11.53
CA ARG A 88 -0.31 6.94 -11.80
C ARG A 88 0.09 5.58 -12.36
N LYS A 89 -0.36 4.50 -11.71
CA LYS A 89 -0.06 3.11 -12.09
C LYS A 89 -1.26 2.21 -11.85
N ARG A 90 -1.35 1.15 -12.65
CA ARG A 90 -2.33 0.06 -12.50
C ARG A 90 -1.64 -1.25 -12.83
N GLY A 91 -1.88 -2.28 -12.02
CA GLY A 91 -1.36 -3.62 -12.25
C GLY A 91 -2.29 -4.70 -11.69
N LEU A 92 -2.22 -5.89 -12.28
CA LEU A 92 -2.94 -7.06 -11.77
C LEU A 92 -2.37 -7.46 -10.39
N ILE A 93 -3.25 -7.63 -9.40
CA ILE A 93 -2.89 -8.23 -8.11
C ILE A 93 -2.98 -9.75 -8.21
N CYS A 94 -4.18 -10.24 -8.50
CA CYS A 94 -4.48 -11.66 -8.61
C CYS A 94 -5.76 -11.90 -9.42
N THR A 95 -5.88 -13.14 -9.88
CA THR A 95 -7.10 -13.66 -10.52
C THR A 95 -7.78 -14.62 -9.55
N ASN A 96 -9.10 -14.64 -9.50
CA ASN A 96 -9.84 -15.66 -8.75
C ASN A 96 -9.55 -17.06 -9.32
N ARG A 97 -9.99 -18.10 -8.60
CA ARG A 97 -10.01 -19.46 -9.14
C ARG A 97 -11.24 -19.66 -10.03
N HIS A 98 -11.02 -20.17 -11.24
CA HIS A 98 -12.00 -20.35 -12.28
C HIS A 98 -13.18 -21.23 -11.82
N ALA A 99 -14.41 -20.74 -11.96
CA ALA A 99 -15.64 -21.47 -11.64
C ALA A 99 -15.62 -22.17 -10.26
N MET A 100 -14.99 -21.54 -9.27
CA MET A 100 -15.04 -22.00 -7.88
C MET A 100 -15.99 -21.11 -7.08
N ILE A 101 -16.97 -21.74 -6.42
CA ILE A 101 -17.93 -21.04 -5.55
C ILE A 101 -17.38 -20.89 -4.13
N GLU A 102 -16.43 -21.73 -3.74
CA GLU A 102 -15.82 -21.70 -2.42
C GLU A 102 -14.87 -20.49 -2.31
N PRO A 103 -15.07 -19.62 -1.29
CA PRO A 103 -14.18 -18.52 -1.01
C PRO A 103 -12.73 -18.97 -0.89
N PHE A 104 -11.83 -18.15 -1.43
CA PHE A 104 -10.39 -18.35 -1.31
C PHE A 104 -9.70 -17.03 -0.96
N THR A 105 -8.64 -17.13 -0.17
CA THR A 105 -7.83 -15.98 0.21
C THR A 105 -6.54 -15.95 -0.59
N HIS A 106 -6.39 -14.92 -1.42
CA HIS A 106 -5.13 -14.62 -2.11
C HIS A 106 -4.29 -13.66 -1.26
N VAL A 107 -2.98 -13.86 -1.27
CA VAL A 107 -2.01 -12.92 -0.71
C VAL A 107 -0.96 -12.65 -1.80
N CYS A 108 -0.87 -11.40 -2.22
CA CYS A 108 0.02 -10.97 -3.28
C CYS A 108 0.80 -9.74 -2.81
N THR A 109 2.10 -9.75 -3.03
CA THR A 109 2.98 -8.66 -2.61
C THR A 109 3.65 -8.06 -3.84
N TRP A 110 3.68 -6.75 -3.91
CA TRP A 110 4.54 -5.98 -4.81
C TRP A 110 5.77 -5.56 -4.02
N PRO A 111 6.93 -6.20 -4.23
CA PRO A 111 8.15 -5.92 -3.48
C PRO A 111 9.06 -4.88 -4.16
N ASP A 112 9.84 -4.14 -3.37
CA ASP A 112 10.97 -3.30 -3.84
C ASP A 112 12.20 -4.20 -4.09
N THR A 113 12.07 -5.17 -5.00
CA THR A 113 13.19 -6.03 -5.43
C THR A 113 13.47 -5.83 -6.91
N GLU A 114 14.73 -5.96 -7.32
CA GLU A 114 15.19 -5.69 -8.70
C GLU A 114 14.68 -6.71 -9.74
N ASN A 115 14.05 -7.81 -9.30
CA ASN A 115 13.62 -8.90 -10.18
C ASN A 115 12.30 -8.60 -10.91
N GLU A 116 11.54 -7.58 -10.49
CA GLU A 116 10.22 -7.27 -11.05
C GLU A 116 10.10 -5.77 -11.34
N GLU A 117 10.66 -5.35 -12.49
CA GLU A 117 10.82 -3.95 -12.90
C GLU A 117 9.53 -3.12 -12.75
N PHE A 118 8.38 -3.69 -13.10
CA PHE A 118 7.09 -3.01 -12.96
C PHE A 118 6.82 -2.61 -11.50
N PHE A 119 6.98 -3.52 -10.54
CA PHE A 119 6.72 -3.20 -9.13
C PHE A 119 7.78 -2.28 -8.56
N THR A 120 9.05 -2.47 -8.95
CA THR A 120 10.11 -1.54 -8.58
C THR A 120 9.76 -0.11 -8.99
N GLN A 121 9.34 0.09 -10.24
CA GLN A 121 8.92 1.41 -10.75
C GLN A 121 7.70 1.95 -9.99
N VAL A 122 6.69 1.11 -9.75
CA VAL A 122 5.50 1.50 -8.97
C VAL A 122 5.91 2.07 -7.62
N LEU A 123 6.73 1.35 -6.86
CA LEU A 123 7.11 1.74 -5.50
C LEU A 123 8.07 2.94 -5.46
N GLN A 124 8.95 3.09 -6.44
CA GLN A 124 9.88 4.22 -6.53
C GLN A 124 9.18 5.54 -6.89
N GLU A 125 8.10 5.48 -7.66
CA GLU A 125 7.35 6.67 -8.07
C GLU A 125 6.30 7.11 -7.02
N MET A 126 6.00 6.25 -6.05
CA MET A 126 5.02 6.55 -4.99
C MET A 126 5.45 7.71 -4.12
N ARG A 127 4.47 8.55 -3.78
CA ARG A 127 4.65 9.72 -2.93
C ARG A 127 3.79 9.64 -1.68
N GLU A 128 4.11 10.48 -0.71
CA GLU A 128 3.19 10.73 0.39
C GLU A 128 1.82 11.18 -0.15
N ASN A 129 0.77 10.70 0.52
CA ASN A 129 -0.62 10.96 0.16
C ASN A 129 -1.11 10.35 -1.17
N ASP A 130 -0.27 9.65 -1.95
CA ASP A 130 -0.79 8.77 -3.00
C ASP A 130 -1.76 7.75 -2.37
N VAL A 131 -2.79 7.35 -3.13
CA VAL A 131 -3.83 6.44 -2.66
C VAL A 131 -3.69 5.10 -3.39
N ILE A 132 -3.58 4.03 -2.63
CA ILE A 132 -3.55 2.66 -3.13
C ILE A 132 -4.96 2.09 -3.04
N GLN A 133 -5.46 1.53 -4.14
CA GLN A 133 -6.81 1.00 -4.26
C GLN A 133 -6.77 -0.47 -4.68
N ILE A 134 -7.69 -1.27 -4.16
CA ILE A 134 -8.04 -2.58 -4.74
C ILE A 134 -9.34 -2.40 -5.53
N ILE A 135 -9.30 -2.66 -6.83
CA ILE A 135 -10.47 -2.61 -7.71
C ILE A 135 -10.83 -4.02 -8.18
N PRO A 136 -11.91 -4.62 -7.66
CA PRO A 136 -12.42 -5.89 -8.17
C PRO A 136 -13.02 -5.75 -9.57
N LYS A 137 -12.80 -6.77 -10.40
CA LYS A 137 -13.22 -6.80 -11.81
C LYS A 137 -13.92 -8.11 -12.17
N ALA A 138 -14.84 -8.03 -13.13
CA ALA A 138 -15.42 -9.15 -13.84
C ALA A 138 -15.57 -8.79 -15.33
N HIS A 139 -14.88 -9.51 -16.23
CA HIS A 139 -14.76 -9.16 -17.65
C HIS A 139 -15.71 -9.92 -18.58
N SER A 140 -16.34 -11.00 -18.12
CA SER A 140 -17.31 -11.75 -18.91
C SER A 140 -18.73 -11.44 -18.45
N ARG A 141 -19.67 -11.26 -19.40
CA ARG A 141 -21.09 -10.95 -19.12
C ARG A 141 -21.71 -11.94 -18.15
N ALA A 142 -21.36 -13.21 -18.33
CA ALA A 142 -21.88 -14.29 -17.54
C ALA A 142 -21.16 -14.45 -16.19
N TRP A 143 -20.09 -13.71 -15.89
CA TRP A 143 -19.24 -13.88 -14.70
C TRP A 143 -19.55 -12.86 -13.59
N ARG A 144 -19.30 -13.26 -12.34
CA ARG A 144 -19.46 -12.41 -11.15
C ARG A 144 -18.30 -12.62 -10.19
N ASN A 145 -17.69 -11.53 -9.74
CA ASN A 145 -16.69 -11.55 -8.69
C ASN A 145 -17.38 -11.24 -7.35
N PHE A 146 -17.41 -12.23 -6.45
CA PHE A 146 -17.93 -12.07 -5.10
C PHE A 146 -16.77 -11.77 -4.17
N VAL A 147 -16.70 -10.51 -3.71
CA VAL A 147 -15.65 -10.06 -2.80
C VAL A 147 -16.23 -10.05 -1.39
N LEU A 148 -15.59 -10.77 -0.49
CA LEU A 148 -16.01 -10.86 0.91
C LEU A 148 -15.18 -9.95 1.80
N GLU A 149 -13.88 -9.86 1.51
CA GLU A 149 -12.94 -9.09 2.30
C GLU A 149 -11.72 -8.70 1.47
N ALA A 150 -11.13 -7.55 1.80
CA ALA A 150 -9.82 -7.18 1.30
C ALA A 150 -9.02 -6.38 2.34
N GLU A 151 -7.71 -6.45 2.23
CA GLU A 151 -6.76 -5.74 3.06
C GLU A 151 -5.58 -5.25 2.22
N ILE A 152 -5.15 -4.01 2.49
CA ILE A 152 -3.91 -3.43 1.97
C ILE A 152 -2.98 -3.22 3.15
N THR A 153 -1.75 -3.69 3.03
CA THR A 153 -0.66 -3.43 3.97
C THR A 153 0.51 -2.78 3.24
N ILE A 154 0.96 -1.62 3.72
CA ILE A 154 2.12 -0.90 3.19
C ILE A 154 3.23 -0.99 4.22
N THR A 155 4.42 -1.40 3.81
CA THR A 155 5.64 -1.33 4.61
C THR A 155 6.58 -0.30 4.00
N GLY A 156 7.15 0.59 4.80
CA GLY A 156 8.05 1.64 4.33
C GLY A 156 9.06 2.10 5.40
N GLU A 157 10.09 2.82 4.96
CA GLU A 157 11.07 3.46 5.84
C GLU A 157 10.49 4.75 6.44
N SER A 158 10.67 4.98 7.74
CA SER A 158 10.11 6.17 8.39
C SER A 158 11.04 7.38 8.37
N LYS A 159 10.46 8.60 8.38
CA LYS A 159 11.19 9.87 8.51
C LYS A 159 11.89 10.00 9.87
N GLU A 160 11.32 9.41 10.93
CA GLU A 160 11.90 9.42 12.29
C GLU A 160 13.27 8.76 12.35
N SER A 161 13.54 7.78 11.48
CA SER A 161 14.86 7.14 11.34
C SER A 161 16.00 8.11 10.99
N GLN A 162 15.71 9.24 10.34
CA GLN A 162 16.73 10.16 9.85
C GLN A 162 17.05 11.30 10.83
N GLN A 163 16.13 11.64 11.75
CA GLN A 163 16.32 12.71 12.72
C GLN A 163 17.24 12.33 13.89
N GLU A 164 17.24 11.06 14.32
CA GLU A 164 18.19 10.57 15.33
C GLU A 164 19.62 10.51 14.80
N GLU A 165 19.82 10.26 13.50
CA GLU A 165 21.15 10.23 12.88
C GLU A 165 21.77 11.63 12.71
N LEU A 166 20.95 12.67 12.50
CA LEU A 166 21.40 14.08 12.39
C LEU A 166 21.50 14.79 13.75
N GLY A 167 20.76 14.34 14.77
CA GLY A 167 20.80 14.89 16.13
C GLY A 167 22.01 14.46 16.99
N GLY A 168 22.81 13.51 16.51
CA GLY A 168 23.97 12.97 17.23
C GLY A 168 25.21 13.89 17.30
N LYS A 169 25.27 14.97 16.53
CA LYS A 169 26.29 16.01 16.71
C LYS A 169 25.76 17.07 17.67
N LYS A 170 25.97 16.84 18.98
CA LYS A 170 25.93 17.92 19.98
C LYS A 170 26.97 18.98 19.60
N ILE A 171 26.56 20.02 18.87
CA ILE A 171 27.33 21.24 18.75
C ILE A 171 27.18 21.95 20.09
N ASN A 172 28.24 21.91 20.88
CA ASN A 172 28.29 22.54 22.19
C ASN A 172 28.41 24.06 21.98
N TRP A 173 27.28 24.75 21.81
CA TRP A 173 27.24 26.20 21.90
C TRP A 173 27.23 26.57 23.38
N SER A 174 28.40 26.75 23.97
CA SER A 174 28.54 27.45 25.25
C SER A 174 28.13 28.91 25.03
N ILE A 175 26.84 29.19 25.22
CA ILE A 175 26.34 30.55 25.38
C ILE A 175 26.72 30.97 26.80
N SER A 176 27.73 31.83 26.91
CA SER A 176 28.00 32.56 28.15
C SER A 176 26.81 33.45 28.45
N SER A 177 26.12 33.16 29.56
CA SER A 177 25.02 33.96 30.09
C SER A 177 25.42 35.43 30.25
N PRO A 178 24.62 36.40 29.79
CA PRO A 178 24.76 37.77 30.23
C PRO A 178 24.31 37.88 31.70
N LEU A 179 25.16 38.51 32.52
CA LEU A 179 24.87 38.85 33.91
C LEU A 179 23.58 39.68 33.99
N SER A 180 22.66 39.26 34.86
CA SER A 180 21.49 40.03 35.28
C SER A 180 21.92 41.33 35.95
N PRO A 181 21.42 42.51 35.55
CA PRO A 181 21.63 43.73 36.31
C PRO A 181 20.74 43.72 37.57
N THR A 182 21.38 43.86 38.73
CA THR A 182 20.74 44.20 40.00
C THR A 182 20.34 45.67 39.96
N ALA A 183 19.06 45.95 40.14
CA ALA A 183 18.52 47.30 40.25
C ALA A 183 18.57 47.74 41.72
N GLU A 184 19.71 48.25 42.16
CA GLU A 184 19.78 49.22 43.25
C GLU A 184 20.78 50.31 42.83
N ASP A 185 20.36 51.55 43.07
CA ASP A 185 21.05 52.84 42.89
C ASP A 185 20.75 53.62 41.60
N ILE A 186 20.36 54.90 41.58
CA ILE A 186 19.98 55.92 42.59
C ILE A 186 19.33 57.08 41.77
N TYR A 187 18.37 57.78 42.37
CA TYR A 187 17.80 59.07 41.94
C TYR A 187 18.85 60.17 41.65
N VAL A 188 18.66 60.96 40.57
CA VAL A 188 18.53 62.45 40.55
C VAL A 188 17.76 62.86 39.29
#